data_AF-A0A182TB29-F1
#
_entry.id   AF-A0A182TB29-F1
#
_cell.length_a   1.000
_cell.length_b   1.000
_cell.length_c   1.000
_cell.angle_alpha   90.00
_cell.angle_beta   90.00
_cell.angle_gamma   90.00
#
_symmetry.space_group_name_H-M   'P 1'
#
loop_
_entity.id
_entity.type
_entity.pdbx_description
1 polymer ?
#
loop_
_entity_poly.entity_id
_entity_poly.type
_entity_poly.pdbx_seq_one_letter_code
_entity_poly.pdbx_strand_id
1 'polypeptide(L)'
;MWKFTLWNVLVLALLKATSAEFSDVFDEELFIKPLPDKFVYSYFQFTTRWELGKNDSLLHTNLVPRPLAELFYHFGVQELHLSFTYGLWRYESWGYPVTDAGPGAEVWAWFEHTTDRASVDHRWKMLCGTLSGLFCASLSFIDPSNTFEPVYTLRPQTHRFPGQSEPILRYAALPREIVCTENLTPWAKLLPCRSREGLVSLLVPDSIYSSNYHSLGVHMRKLCANAECSEFQLEVKQTVSVVQDLRLFGGPNWSIRKLFGQGMEGSCALATTSNVYVDVTDNNGAIDVSQKADETILSVRGGARTELQRFDVKQFEAVMAKGRRAMFNVAIMDKRDPNVIIVAGPPPIFAKRFILGVGQERGKIVTHITNAHWGALDLIVFENIPWFVPIYLHTLNIRHGSERIQPTFLHYTPGVQRERPYGLEVAFRIPA
;
A
#
# COMPACT_ATOMS: atom_id res chain seq x y z
N MET A 1 24.46 -55.37 58.28
CA MET A 1 23.19 -54.66 58.05
C MET A 1 23.51 -53.19 57.82
N TRP A 2 22.81 -52.60 56.84
CA TRP A 2 22.78 -51.19 56.43
C TRP A 2 23.88 -50.66 55.50
N LYS A 3 23.44 -50.46 54.25
CA LYS A 3 24.02 -49.64 53.17
C LYS A 3 23.60 -48.19 53.41
N PHE A 4 24.49 -47.24 53.18
CA PHE A 4 24.12 -45.87 52.81
C PHE A 4 24.97 -45.47 51.58
N THR A 5 24.33 -45.49 50.42
CA THR A 5 24.84 -44.93 49.18
C THR A 5 24.22 -43.54 49.00
N LEU A 6 25.05 -42.51 49.08
CA LEU A 6 24.73 -41.15 48.64
C LEU A 6 24.69 -41.13 47.10
N TRP A 7 23.54 -40.82 46.52
CA TRP A 7 23.43 -40.47 45.11
C TRP A 7 23.01 -38.99 45.02
N ASN A 8 23.93 -38.14 44.55
CA ASN A 8 23.65 -36.76 44.21
C ASN A 8 22.75 -36.74 42.96
N VAL A 9 21.52 -36.27 43.12
CA VAL A 9 20.60 -35.99 42.02
C VAL A 9 20.87 -34.56 41.55
N LEU A 10 21.57 -34.43 40.43
CA LEU A 10 21.77 -33.15 39.75
C LEU A 10 20.67 -32.99 38.70
N VAL A 11 19.56 -32.32 39.06
CA VAL A 11 18.52 -31.90 38.10
C VAL A 11 19.03 -30.65 37.40
N LEU A 12 19.59 -30.84 36.19
CA LEU A 12 19.78 -29.74 35.24
C LEU A 12 18.41 -29.40 34.63
N ALA A 13 17.77 -28.38 35.19
CA ALA A 13 16.65 -27.71 34.56
C ALA A 13 17.14 -27.04 33.27
N LEU A 14 16.86 -27.68 32.14
CA LEU A 14 16.95 -27.07 30.81
C LEU A 14 15.86 -26.00 30.69
N LEU A 15 16.17 -24.80 31.19
CA LEU A 15 15.52 -23.58 30.74
C LEU A 15 15.91 -23.40 29.27
N LYS A 16 15.07 -23.93 28.36
CA LYS A 16 15.03 -23.45 26.98
C LYS A 16 14.56 -22.01 27.06
N ALA A 17 15.51 -21.09 27.16
CA ALA A 17 15.28 -19.73 26.70
C ALA A 17 14.96 -19.86 25.20
N THR A 18 13.69 -19.78 24.85
CA THR A 18 13.27 -19.48 23.50
C THR A 18 13.68 -18.03 23.25
N SER A 19 14.94 -17.82 22.87
CA SER A 19 15.25 -16.71 21.98
C SER A 19 14.34 -16.94 20.77
N ALA A 20 13.41 -16.04 20.51
CA ALA A 20 12.75 -15.99 19.23
C ALA A 20 13.86 -15.78 18.20
N GLU A 21 14.30 -16.86 17.57
CA GLU A 21 15.21 -16.83 16.45
C GLU A 21 14.38 -16.21 15.31
N PHE A 22 14.54 -14.91 15.10
CA PHE A 22 13.80 -14.21 14.06
C PHE A 22 14.33 -14.70 12.71
N SER A 23 13.56 -15.56 12.06
CA SER A 23 13.83 -16.01 10.69
C SER A 23 13.25 -15.00 9.70
N ASP A 24 13.81 -14.94 8.49
CA ASP A 24 13.18 -14.24 7.38
C ASP A 24 11.78 -14.81 7.12
N VAL A 25 10.81 -13.92 6.90
CA VAL A 25 9.41 -14.29 6.68
C VAL A 25 8.95 -13.69 5.35
N PHE A 26 8.21 -14.48 4.58
CA PHE A 26 7.53 -14.01 3.38
C PHE A 26 6.06 -14.40 3.45
N ASP A 27 5.15 -13.44 3.37
CA ASP A 27 3.71 -13.69 3.41
C ASP A 27 3.06 -13.18 2.12
N GLU A 28 2.13 -13.97 1.58
CA GLU A 28 1.33 -13.61 0.41
C GLU A 28 -0.17 -13.58 0.76
N GLU A 29 -0.83 -12.49 0.41
CA GLU A 29 -2.24 -12.25 0.71
C GLU A 29 -2.96 -11.67 -0.50
N LEU A 30 -4.19 -12.16 -0.75
CA LEU A 30 -5.10 -11.60 -1.74
C LEU A 30 -6.43 -11.29 -1.08
N PHE A 31 -6.78 -10.02 -1.05
CA PHE A 31 -8.09 -9.54 -0.61
C PHE A 31 -8.97 -9.25 -1.81
N ILE A 32 -10.19 -9.80 -1.84
CA ILE A 32 -11.18 -9.56 -2.89
C ILE A 32 -12.44 -9.00 -2.26
N LYS A 33 -12.88 -7.85 -2.75
CA LYS A 33 -14.05 -7.13 -2.30
C LYS A 33 -15.00 -6.82 -3.46
N PRO A 34 -16.23 -7.34 -3.44
CA PRO A 34 -17.28 -6.85 -4.31
C PRO A 34 -17.55 -5.36 -4.04
N LEU A 35 -17.58 -4.56 -5.10
CA LEU A 35 -17.89 -3.14 -5.06
C LEU A 35 -19.29 -2.86 -5.66
N PRO A 36 -19.91 -1.73 -5.33
CA PRO A 36 -21.10 -1.22 -6.02
C PRO A 36 -20.96 -1.19 -7.54
N ASP A 37 -22.10 -1.19 -8.24
CA ASP A 37 -22.18 -1.14 -9.71
C ASP A 37 -21.40 -2.25 -10.44
N LYS A 38 -21.42 -3.47 -9.90
CA LYS A 38 -20.84 -4.67 -10.54
C LYS A 38 -19.33 -4.56 -10.76
N PHE A 39 -18.62 -3.84 -9.89
CA PHE A 39 -17.16 -3.84 -9.85
C PHE A 39 -16.65 -4.84 -8.81
N VAL A 40 -15.42 -5.32 -8.98
CA VAL A 40 -14.69 -6.09 -7.97
C VAL A 40 -13.32 -5.48 -7.78
N TYR A 41 -12.97 -5.23 -6.51
CA TYR A 41 -11.66 -4.80 -6.10
C TYR A 41 -10.84 -5.99 -5.62
N SER A 42 -9.67 -6.17 -6.20
CA SER A 42 -8.67 -7.16 -5.79
C SER A 42 -7.41 -6.46 -5.33
N TYR A 43 -6.94 -6.79 -4.14
CA TYR A 43 -5.74 -6.24 -3.52
C TYR A 43 -4.78 -7.38 -3.17
N PHE A 44 -3.66 -7.42 -3.87
CA PHE A 44 -2.55 -8.32 -3.59
C PHE A 44 -1.55 -7.62 -2.68
N GLN A 45 -1.07 -8.35 -1.68
CA GLN A 45 -0.07 -7.89 -0.75
C GLN A 45 0.96 -9.00 -0.54
N PHE A 46 2.21 -8.66 -0.79
CA PHE A 46 3.36 -9.52 -0.55
C PHE A 46 4.26 -8.81 0.46
N THR A 47 4.48 -9.44 1.61
CA THR A 47 5.28 -8.85 2.69
C THR A 47 6.49 -9.71 2.95
N THR A 48 7.68 -9.17 2.72
CA THR A 48 8.94 -9.81 3.07
C THR A 48 9.56 -9.08 4.25
N ARG A 49 9.94 -9.81 5.29
CA ARG A 49 10.68 -9.28 6.44
C ARG A 49 12.04 -9.95 6.49
N TRP A 50 13.09 -9.13 6.58
CA TRP A 50 14.49 -9.57 6.59
C TRP A 50 15.26 -8.88 7.71
N GLU A 51 16.00 -9.64 8.49
CA GLU A 51 16.84 -9.10 9.56
C GLU A 51 18.11 -8.46 8.98
N LEU A 52 18.35 -7.18 9.30
CA LEU A 52 19.65 -6.56 8.98
C LEU A 52 20.68 -6.99 10.02
N GLY A 53 21.54 -7.93 9.66
CA GLY A 53 22.67 -8.33 10.48
C GLY A 53 23.60 -7.14 10.79
N LYS A 54 24.18 -7.11 11.99
CA LYS A 54 25.11 -6.06 12.46
C LYS A 54 26.38 -5.89 11.60
N ASN A 55 26.70 -6.86 10.74
CA ASN A 55 27.90 -6.90 9.91
C ASN A 55 27.59 -7.33 8.46
N ASP A 56 26.42 -6.98 7.94
CA ASP A 56 26.02 -7.51 6.64
C ASP A 56 26.44 -6.59 5.48
N SER A 57 27.42 -7.07 4.73
CA SER A 57 27.94 -6.51 3.48
C SER A 57 26.94 -6.51 2.31
N LEU A 58 25.66 -6.79 2.59
CA LEU A 58 24.60 -7.11 1.62
C LEU A 58 24.94 -8.27 0.67
N LEU A 59 26.01 -9.03 0.96
CA LEU A 59 26.46 -10.15 0.12
C LEU A 59 25.51 -11.35 0.19
N HIS A 60 24.81 -11.53 1.32
CA HIS A 60 23.95 -12.68 1.58
C HIS A 60 22.52 -12.25 1.95
N THR A 61 21.80 -11.71 0.98
CA THR A 61 20.35 -11.55 1.10
C THR A 61 19.64 -12.88 0.78
N ASN A 62 18.66 -13.26 1.60
CA ASN A 62 17.94 -14.52 1.45
C ASN A 62 16.59 -14.32 0.75
N LEU A 63 15.59 -13.73 1.44
CA LEU A 63 14.26 -13.48 0.85
C LEU A 63 14.12 -12.09 0.22
N VAL A 64 14.72 -11.04 0.80
CA VAL A 64 14.67 -9.69 0.20
C VAL A 64 15.64 -9.61 -0.97
N PRO A 65 15.23 -9.13 -2.16
CA PRO A 65 16.15 -9.02 -3.28
C PRO A 65 17.19 -7.93 -3.01
N ARG A 66 18.46 -8.25 -3.28
CA ARG A 66 19.60 -7.34 -3.11
C ARG A 66 19.39 -5.92 -3.66
N PRO A 67 18.83 -5.70 -4.87
CA PRO A 67 18.57 -4.35 -5.37
C PRO A 67 17.71 -3.48 -4.45
N LEU A 68 16.77 -4.07 -3.70
CA LEU A 68 15.96 -3.32 -2.73
C LEU A 68 16.74 -3.04 -1.45
N ALA A 69 17.48 -4.02 -0.93
CA ALA A 69 18.31 -3.84 0.26
C ALA A 69 19.38 -2.74 0.06
N GLU A 70 19.97 -2.68 -1.14
CA GLU A 70 20.94 -1.65 -1.54
C GLU A 70 20.38 -0.23 -1.47
N LEU A 71 19.08 -0.03 -1.73
CA LEU A 71 18.46 1.30 -1.63
C LEU A 71 18.59 1.89 -0.22
N PHE A 72 18.38 1.06 0.81
CA PHE A 72 18.43 1.49 2.21
C PHE A 72 19.86 1.71 2.67
N TYR A 73 20.76 0.78 2.33
CA TYR A 73 22.16 0.81 2.76
C TYR A 73 22.95 1.95 2.11
N HIS A 74 22.78 2.19 0.80
CA HIS A 74 23.58 3.20 0.08
C HIS A 74 23.02 4.61 0.16
N PHE A 75 21.69 4.76 0.22
CA PHE A 75 21.06 6.09 0.20
C PHE A 75 20.67 6.61 1.60
N GLY A 76 20.85 5.81 2.65
CA GLY A 76 20.51 6.22 4.03
C GLY A 76 19.01 6.48 4.19
N VAL A 77 18.19 5.64 3.56
CA VAL A 77 16.73 5.71 3.59
C VAL A 77 16.22 4.91 4.79
N GLN A 78 15.26 5.47 5.53
CA GLN A 78 14.58 4.80 6.64
C GLN A 78 13.19 4.29 6.25
N GLU A 79 12.57 4.93 5.27
CA GLU A 79 11.26 4.59 4.76
C GLU A 79 11.14 5.09 3.32
N LEU A 80 10.56 4.27 2.44
CA LEU A 80 10.37 4.55 1.03
C LEU A 80 8.99 4.06 0.61
N HIS A 81 8.25 4.90 -0.10
CA HIS A 81 7.00 4.53 -0.73
C HIS A 81 7.06 4.93 -2.19
N LEU A 82 6.69 4.00 -3.06
CA LEU A 82 6.59 4.20 -4.49
C LEU A 82 5.28 3.55 -4.95
N SER A 83 4.49 4.28 -5.72
CA SER A 83 3.32 3.74 -6.41
C SER A 83 3.24 4.22 -7.84
N PHE A 84 2.81 3.34 -8.74
CA PHE A 84 2.44 3.65 -10.12
C PHE A 84 0.98 3.28 -10.32
N THR A 85 0.15 4.24 -10.72
CA THR A 85 -1.30 4.03 -10.78
C THR A 85 -1.89 4.52 -12.08
N TYR A 86 -2.81 3.74 -12.63
CA TYR A 86 -3.68 4.10 -13.74
C TYR A 86 -5.13 4.15 -13.25
N GLY A 87 -5.85 5.18 -13.69
CA GLY A 87 -7.24 5.43 -13.31
C GLY A 87 -7.38 6.25 -12.03
N LEU A 88 -8.62 6.61 -11.71
CA LEU A 88 -8.97 7.37 -10.50
C LEU A 88 -9.82 6.50 -9.59
N TRP A 89 -9.41 6.38 -8.32
CA TRP A 89 -10.21 5.71 -7.32
C TRP A 89 -11.48 6.50 -7.00
N ARG A 90 -12.64 5.87 -7.11
CA ARG A 90 -13.95 6.50 -6.85
C ARG A 90 -14.34 6.38 -5.38
N TYR A 91 -13.76 7.20 -4.52
CA TYR A 91 -13.97 7.15 -3.06
C TYR A 91 -15.46 7.15 -2.65
N GLU A 92 -16.27 7.97 -3.30
CA GLU A 92 -17.71 8.09 -2.99
C GLU A 92 -18.49 6.78 -3.21
N SER A 93 -18.15 6.01 -4.26
CA SER A 93 -18.85 4.77 -4.61
C SER A 93 -18.14 3.50 -4.15
N TRP A 94 -16.81 3.50 -4.08
CA TRP A 94 -16.01 2.33 -3.76
C TRP A 94 -15.55 2.30 -2.29
N GLY A 95 -15.73 3.40 -1.56
CA GLY A 95 -15.18 3.57 -0.21
C GLY A 95 -13.68 3.83 -0.24
N TYR A 96 -12.98 3.55 0.87
CA TYR A 96 -11.52 3.62 0.90
C TYR A 96 -10.89 2.32 0.36
N PRO A 97 -9.81 2.42 -0.43
CA PRO A 97 -9.00 1.25 -0.78
C PRO A 97 -8.22 0.75 0.45
N VAL A 98 -7.62 -0.44 0.36
CA VAL A 98 -6.73 -0.94 1.43
C VAL A 98 -5.45 -0.10 1.50
N THR A 99 -4.98 0.39 0.36
CA THR A 99 -3.85 1.32 0.27
C THR A 99 -4.18 2.37 -0.78
N ASP A 100 -4.11 3.64 -0.37
CA ASP A 100 -4.34 4.77 -1.26
C ASP A 100 -3.15 4.94 -2.22
N ALA A 101 -3.45 5.24 -3.48
CA ALA A 101 -2.45 5.61 -4.47
C ALA A 101 -3.06 6.60 -5.46
N GLY A 102 -2.40 7.75 -5.64
CA GLY A 102 -2.79 8.75 -6.63
C GLY A 102 -2.46 8.29 -8.05
N PRO A 103 -3.12 8.85 -9.09
CA PRO A 103 -2.81 8.56 -10.49
C PRO A 103 -1.40 9.05 -10.88
N GLY A 104 -0.73 8.28 -11.74
CA GLY A 104 0.66 8.50 -12.12
C GLY A 104 1.65 7.85 -11.15
N ALA A 105 2.88 8.32 -11.16
CA ALA A 105 3.91 7.86 -10.24
C ALA A 105 3.99 8.79 -9.03
N GLU A 106 4.00 8.23 -7.84
CA GLU A 106 4.17 8.97 -6.59
C GLU A 106 5.28 8.30 -5.79
N VAL A 107 6.22 9.10 -5.30
CA VAL A 107 7.35 8.60 -4.52
C VAL A 107 7.67 9.54 -3.37
N TRP A 108 7.86 8.96 -2.19
CA TRP A 108 8.42 9.70 -1.06
C TRP A 108 9.33 8.82 -0.22
N ALA A 109 10.35 9.46 0.35
CA ALA A 109 11.33 8.78 1.18
C ALA A 109 11.71 9.64 2.38
N TRP A 110 11.88 8.97 3.52
CA TRP A 110 12.45 9.53 4.73
C TRP A 110 13.91 9.14 4.82
N PHE A 111 14.79 10.13 4.91
CA PHE A 111 16.21 9.96 5.05
C PHE A 111 16.64 10.11 6.51
N GLU A 112 17.70 9.40 6.88
CA GLU A 112 18.37 9.61 8.16
C GLU A 112 18.74 11.09 8.33
N HIS A 113 18.53 11.61 9.54
CA HIS A 113 18.82 13.01 9.84
C HIS A 113 20.30 13.32 9.61
N THR A 114 20.55 14.41 8.88
CA THR A 114 21.90 14.95 8.67
C THR A 114 21.84 16.48 8.66
N THR A 115 22.92 17.12 9.08
CA THR A 115 23.05 18.58 8.97
C THR A 115 23.30 19.03 7.54
N ASP A 116 23.83 18.16 6.67
CA ASP A 116 24.09 18.46 5.27
C ASP A 116 22.87 18.13 4.39
N ARG A 117 22.05 19.15 4.14
CA ARG A 117 20.87 19.05 3.27
C ARG A 117 21.23 18.75 1.80
N ALA A 118 22.38 19.24 1.31
CA ALA A 118 22.79 19.03 -0.07
C ALA A 118 23.14 17.55 -0.33
N SER A 119 23.70 16.87 0.68
CA SER A 119 23.90 15.42 0.64
C SER A 119 22.58 14.67 0.43
N VAL A 120 21.51 15.07 1.13
CA VAL A 120 20.17 14.44 0.99
C VAL A 120 19.63 14.65 -0.43
N ASP A 121 19.75 15.84 -0.98
CA ASP A 121 19.29 16.12 -2.35
C ASP A 121 20.03 15.30 -3.40
N HIS A 122 21.34 15.10 -3.22
CA HIS A 122 22.12 14.20 -4.07
C HIS A 122 21.65 12.75 -3.95
N ARG A 123 21.48 12.23 -2.71
CA ARG A 123 20.99 10.86 -2.48
C ARG A 123 19.58 10.65 -3.00
N TRP A 124 18.70 11.65 -2.89
CA TRP A 124 17.35 11.63 -3.46
C TRP A 124 17.39 11.48 -4.98
N LYS A 125 18.18 12.31 -5.66
CA LYS A 125 18.34 12.22 -7.12
C LYS A 125 18.86 10.85 -7.56
N MET A 126 19.87 10.33 -6.85
CA MET A 126 20.43 9.00 -7.14
C MET A 126 19.42 7.88 -6.87
N LEU A 127 18.67 7.96 -5.77
CA LEU A 127 17.59 7.03 -5.44
C LEU A 127 16.53 6.99 -6.54
N CYS A 128 16.01 8.15 -6.98
CA CYS A 128 15.04 8.22 -8.07
C CYS A 128 15.59 7.67 -9.39
N GLY A 129 16.87 7.91 -9.68
CA GLY A 129 17.57 7.32 -10.83
C GLY A 129 17.68 5.79 -10.75
N THR A 130 18.00 5.24 -9.57
CA THR A 130 18.05 3.78 -9.36
C THR A 130 16.66 3.15 -9.45
N LEU A 131 15.64 3.78 -8.86
CA LEU A 131 14.25 3.31 -8.96
C LEU A 131 13.72 3.34 -10.40
N SER A 132 14.10 4.37 -11.17
CA SER A 132 13.81 4.48 -12.60
C SER A 132 14.32 3.26 -13.37
N GLY A 133 15.57 2.85 -13.12
CA GLY A 133 16.15 1.64 -13.71
C GLY A 133 15.53 0.34 -13.20
N LEU A 134 15.23 0.26 -11.90
CA LEU A 134 14.68 -0.94 -11.28
C LEU A 134 13.26 -1.26 -11.75
N PHE A 135 12.42 -0.24 -11.92
CA PHE A 135 11.01 -0.40 -12.28
C PHE A 135 10.69 -0.05 -13.73
N CYS A 136 11.68 0.26 -14.57
CA CYS A 136 11.49 0.71 -15.96
C CYS A 136 10.52 1.90 -16.04
N ALA A 137 10.76 2.91 -15.20
CA ALA A 137 9.91 4.09 -15.07
C ALA A 137 10.71 5.37 -15.29
N SER A 138 10.05 6.49 -15.53
CA SER A 138 10.67 7.79 -15.80
C SER A 138 11.01 8.60 -14.53
N LEU A 139 11.24 7.94 -13.39
CA LEU A 139 11.53 8.59 -12.11
C LEU A 139 12.84 9.41 -12.11
N SER A 140 13.72 9.19 -13.09
CA SER A 140 14.93 9.99 -13.30
C SER A 140 14.65 11.45 -13.70
N PHE A 141 13.41 11.79 -14.09
CA PHE A 141 12.95 13.17 -14.26
C PHE A 141 12.60 13.88 -12.95
N ILE A 142 12.74 13.22 -11.80
CA ILE A 142 12.60 13.87 -10.50
C ILE A 142 13.84 14.73 -10.24
N ASP A 143 13.60 16.01 -10.06
CA ASP A 143 14.60 17.04 -9.83
C ASP A 143 14.07 18.05 -8.79
N PRO A 144 14.83 19.08 -8.41
CA PRO A 144 14.35 20.06 -7.44
C PRO A 144 13.02 20.74 -7.85
N SER A 145 12.75 20.89 -9.16
CA SER A 145 11.57 21.59 -9.68
C SER A 145 10.25 20.85 -9.45
N ASN A 146 10.29 19.55 -9.16
CA ASN A 146 9.12 18.72 -8.84
C ASN A 146 9.28 17.96 -7.51
N THR A 147 10.29 18.28 -6.71
CA THR A 147 10.51 17.74 -5.36
C THR A 147 9.96 18.69 -4.30
N PHE A 148 9.29 18.15 -3.30
CA PHE A 148 8.70 18.87 -2.17
C PHE A 148 9.05 18.20 -0.84
N GLU A 149 8.97 18.97 0.25
CA GLU A 149 9.16 18.51 1.62
C GLU A 149 7.95 18.96 2.45
N PRO A 150 6.86 18.16 2.51
CA PRO A 150 5.71 18.50 3.34
C PRO A 150 6.06 18.37 4.82
N VAL A 151 5.62 19.33 5.62
CA VAL A 151 6.04 19.46 7.02
C VAL A 151 5.06 18.74 7.96
N TYR A 152 3.77 18.69 7.59
CA TYR A 152 2.70 18.23 8.50
C TYR A 152 1.94 17.02 7.98
N THR A 153 1.77 16.93 6.67
CA THR A 153 0.83 15.98 6.05
C THR A 153 1.33 14.54 6.12
N LEU A 154 2.62 14.33 5.91
CA LEU A 154 3.24 13.01 5.95
C LEU A 154 3.94 12.80 7.29
N ARG A 155 3.74 11.60 7.85
CA ARG A 155 4.40 11.14 9.07
C ARG A 155 5.05 9.79 8.78
N PRO A 156 6.29 9.54 9.26
CA PRO A 156 6.94 8.26 9.09
C PRO A 156 6.13 7.18 9.84
N GLN A 157 6.02 6.03 9.21
CA GLN A 157 5.42 4.82 9.76
C GLN A 157 6.41 3.99 10.59
N THR A 158 7.67 4.41 10.66
CA THR A 158 8.72 3.82 11.51
C THR A 158 8.55 4.22 12.97
N HIS A 159 9.15 3.43 13.88
CA HIS A 159 9.14 3.76 15.31
C HIS A 159 9.94 5.05 15.55
N ARG A 160 9.32 6.03 16.23
CA ARG A 160 9.97 7.25 16.71
C ARG A 160 10.40 7.05 18.16
N PHE A 161 11.70 7.18 18.44
CA PHE A 161 12.21 7.17 19.81
C PHE A 161 12.35 8.59 20.35
N PRO A 162 11.93 8.85 21.61
CA PRO A 162 12.21 10.11 22.26
C PRO A 162 13.73 10.40 22.22
N GLY A 163 14.12 11.55 21.67
CA GLY A 163 15.52 12.00 21.61
C GLY A 163 16.26 11.74 20.29
N GLN A 164 15.64 11.06 19.31
CA GLN A 164 16.19 11.00 17.95
C GLN A 164 15.83 12.25 17.13
N SER A 165 16.78 12.72 16.33
CA SER A 165 16.55 13.83 15.39
C SER A 165 15.52 13.47 14.33
N GLU A 166 14.74 14.45 13.88
CA GLU A 166 13.68 14.20 12.90
C GLU A 166 14.26 13.80 11.53
N PRO A 167 13.74 12.73 10.90
CA PRO A 167 14.17 12.34 9.55
C PRO A 167 13.77 13.39 8.52
N ILE A 168 14.51 13.45 7.42
CA ILE A 168 14.30 14.43 6.35
C ILE A 168 13.45 13.81 5.25
N LEU A 169 12.35 14.46 4.90
CA LEU A 169 11.43 13.97 3.88
C LEU A 169 11.77 14.52 2.48
N ARG A 170 11.63 13.68 1.47
CA ARG A 170 11.53 14.09 0.07
C ARG A 170 10.29 13.44 -0.53
N TYR A 171 9.49 14.24 -1.22
CA TYR A 171 8.26 13.84 -1.89
C TYR A 171 8.30 14.32 -3.34
N ALA A 172 7.89 13.49 -4.29
CA ALA A 172 7.65 13.90 -5.66
C ALA A 172 6.52 13.09 -6.27
N ALA A 173 5.83 13.69 -7.24
CA ALA A 173 4.83 13.02 -8.04
C ALA A 173 5.01 13.37 -9.52
N LEU A 174 4.86 12.38 -10.38
CA LEU A 174 4.85 12.49 -11.83
C LEU A 174 3.48 12.01 -12.35
N PRO A 175 2.46 12.90 -12.43
CA PRO A 175 1.10 12.51 -12.81
C PRO A 175 0.98 11.92 -14.23
N ARG A 176 1.97 12.15 -15.09
CA ARG A 176 2.02 11.63 -16.47
C ARG A 176 2.72 10.27 -16.57
N GLU A 177 3.39 9.83 -15.52
CA GLU A 177 4.05 8.52 -15.47
C GLU A 177 3.05 7.48 -14.96
N ILE A 178 2.17 7.03 -15.86
CA ILE A 178 1.20 5.98 -15.54
C ILE A 178 1.89 4.61 -15.47
N VAL A 179 1.24 3.66 -14.80
CA VAL A 179 1.71 2.27 -14.80
C VAL A 179 1.53 1.63 -16.18
N CYS A 180 2.56 0.94 -16.63
CA CYS A 180 2.65 0.26 -17.91
C CYS A 180 3.04 -1.22 -17.72
N THR A 181 2.80 -2.07 -18.72
CA THR A 181 3.09 -3.52 -18.65
C THR A 181 4.57 -3.80 -18.39
N GLU A 182 5.45 -2.89 -18.81
CA GLU A 182 6.89 -2.90 -18.58
C GLU A 182 7.27 -2.75 -17.11
N ASN A 183 6.41 -2.19 -16.24
CA ASN A 183 6.67 -2.08 -14.80
C ASN A 183 6.38 -3.39 -14.05
N LEU A 184 5.38 -4.16 -14.50
CA LEU A 184 4.92 -5.37 -13.78
C LEU A 184 5.99 -6.47 -13.74
N THR A 185 6.67 -6.70 -14.86
CA THR A 185 7.69 -7.75 -14.96
C THR A 185 8.87 -7.53 -14.02
N PRO A 186 9.55 -6.36 -13.99
CA PRO A 186 10.61 -6.10 -13.01
C PRO A 186 10.07 -6.08 -11.58
N TRP A 187 8.87 -5.56 -11.35
CA TRP A 187 8.23 -5.58 -10.02
C TRP A 187 8.05 -7.00 -9.49
N ALA A 188 7.51 -7.92 -10.31
CA ALA A 188 7.27 -9.30 -9.90
C ALA A 188 8.59 -10.09 -9.71
N LYS A 189 9.65 -9.74 -10.45
CA LYS A 189 10.98 -10.35 -10.28
C LYS A 189 11.62 -10.07 -8.92
N LEU A 190 11.15 -9.07 -8.18
CA LEU A 190 11.63 -8.74 -6.84
C LEU A 190 11.02 -9.64 -5.75
N LEU A 191 9.96 -10.40 -6.08
CA LEU A 191 9.34 -11.32 -5.12
C LEU A 191 10.13 -12.64 -5.01
N PRO A 192 10.17 -13.29 -3.83
CA PRO A 192 10.90 -14.55 -3.63
C PRO A 192 10.50 -15.67 -4.61
N CYS A 193 9.20 -15.86 -4.85
CA CYS A 193 8.68 -16.84 -5.81
C CYS A 193 8.58 -16.33 -7.26
N ARG A 194 9.12 -15.13 -7.53
CA ARG A 194 9.11 -14.47 -8.85
C ARG A 194 7.70 -14.41 -9.42
N SER A 195 7.43 -15.03 -10.58
CA SER A 195 6.15 -14.90 -11.30
C SER A 195 5.47 -16.24 -11.63
N ARG A 196 5.92 -17.36 -11.06
CA ARG A 196 5.46 -18.70 -11.48
C ARG A 196 4.58 -19.44 -10.48
N GLU A 197 4.72 -19.16 -9.19
CA GLU A 197 4.04 -19.90 -8.12
C GLU A 197 3.45 -18.93 -7.09
N GLY A 198 2.43 -19.35 -6.35
CA GLY A 198 1.73 -18.51 -5.38
C GLY A 198 0.80 -17.47 -6.00
N LEU A 199 0.43 -16.47 -5.23
CA LEU A 199 -0.55 -15.45 -5.63
C LEU A 199 -0.07 -14.56 -6.78
N VAL A 200 1.25 -14.38 -6.90
CA VAL A 200 1.86 -13.62 -8.01
C VAL A 200 1.60 -14.27 -9.37
N SER A 201 1.33 -15.59 -9.42
CA SER A 201 0.95 -16.26 -10.67
C SER A 201 -0.34 -15.68 -11.26
N LEU A 202 -1.25 -15.13 -10.45
CA LEU A 202 -2.49 -14.50 -10.92
C LEU A 202 -2.26 -13.15 -11.61
N LEU A 203 -1.07 -12.56 -11.47
CA LEU A 203 -0.75 -11.24 -12.02
C LEU A 203 -0.38 -11.30 -13.50
N VAL A 204 -1.34 -11.72 -14.32
CA VAL A 204 -1.21 -11.77 -15.79
C VAL A 204 -1.46 -10.37 -16.37
N PRO A 205 -0.57 -9.84 -17.24
CA PRO A 205 -0.71 -8.49 -17.81
C PRO A 205 -2.11 -8.23 -18.40
N ASP A 206 -2.62 -9.11 -19.25
CA ASP A 206 -3.92 -8.92 -19.91
C ASP A 206 -5.09 -8.75 -18.92
N SER A 207 -5.02 -9.39 -17.75
CA SER A 207 -6.06 -9.30 -16.72
C SER A 207 -5.96 -8.04 -15.87
N ILE A 208 -4.74 -7.53 -15.65
CA ILE A 208 -4.50 -6.34 -14.84
C ILE A 208 -4.75 -5.07 -15.66
N TYR A 209 -4.18 -4.99 -16.87
CA TYR A 209 -4.18 -3.75 -17.67
C TYR A 209 -5.47 -3.52 -18.46
N SER A 210 -6.39 -4.50 -18.47
CA SER A 210 -7.76 -4.32 -18.97
C SER A 210 -8.73 -3.73 -17.93
N SER A 211 -8.25 -3.51 -16.70
CA SER A 211 -9.05 -3.01 -15.57
C SER A 211 -9.28 -1.49 -15.60
N ASN A 212 -10.30 -1.02 -14.88
CA ASN A 212 -10.64 0.41 -14.80
C ASN A 212 -9.70 1.21 -13.89
N TYR A 213 -9.08 0.53 -12.94
CA TYR A 213 -8.08 1.08 -12.03
C TYR A 213 -7.09 -0.03 -11.71
N HIS A 214 -5.80 0.26 -11.80
CA HIS A 214 -4.77 -0.62 -11.29
C HIS A 214 -3.58 0.17 -10.77
N SER A 215 -2.96 -0.34 -9.71
CA SER A 215 -1.81 0.28 -9.07
C SER A 215 -0.79 -0.76 -8.65
N LEU A 216 0.49 -0.49 -8.92
CA LEU A 216 1.63 -1.23 -8.40
C LEU A 216 2.31 -0.39 -7.32
N GLY A 217 2.57 -0.99 -6.17
CA GLY A 217 3.21 -0.34 -5.03
C GLY A 217 4.42 -1.10 -4.53
N VAL A 218 5.41 -0.36 -4.04
CA VAL A 218 6.55 -0.85 -3.27
C VAL A 218 6.75 0.08 -2.09
N HIS A 219 6.55 -0.46 -0.90
CA HIS A 219 6.67 0.26 0.35
C HIS A 219 7.68 -0.45 1.22
N MET A 220 8.65 0.28 1.73
CA MET A 220 9.75 -0.27 2.49
C MET A 220 9.95 0.56 3.74
N ARG A 221 10.22 -0.09 4.87
CA ARG A 221 10.50 0.60 6.12
C ARG A 221 11.47 -0.18 6.99
N LYS A 222 12.34 0.56 7.68
CA LYS A 222 13.25 0.04 8.68
C LYS A 222 12.54 -0.01 10.02
N LEU A 223 12.36 -1.20 10.56
CA LEU A 223 11.73 -1.47 11.85
C LEU A 223 12.80 -1.84 12.87
N CYS A 224 12.53 -1.59 14.15
CA CYS A 224 13.38 -2.10 15.21
C CYS A 224 13.04 -3.55 15.51
N ALA A 225 14.05 -4.41 15.56
CA ALA A 225 13.89 -5.80 15.96
C ALA A 225 13.80 -5.95 17.49
N ASN A 226 14.34 -5.00 18.25
CA ASN A 226 14.32 -5.00 19.71
C ASN A 226 13.86 -3.65 20.29
N ALA A 227 13.45 -3.67 21.56
CA ALA A 227 12.92 -2.48 22.25
C ALA A 227 13.94 -1.33 22.36
N GLU A 228 15.24 -1.66 22.32
CA GLU A 228 16.35 -0.70 22.39
C GLU A 228 16.77 -0.15 21.01
N CYS A 229 16.22 -0.70 19.91
CA CYS A 229 16.57 -0.38 18.52
C CYS A 229 18.06 -0.47 18.19
N SER A 230 18.75 -1.44 18.77
CA SER A 230 20.12 -1.79 18.40
C SER A 230 20.18 -2.77 17.23
N GLU A 231 19.07 -3.43 16.92
CA GLU A 231 18.90 -4.35 15.80
C GLU A 231 17.71 -3.90 14.94
N PHE A 232 17.84 -4.08 13.63
CA PHE A 232 16.87 -3.58 12.66
C PHE A 232 16.38 -4.70 11.76
N GLN A 233 15.12 -4.61 11.37
CA GLN A 233 14.48 -5.45 10.37
C GLN A 233 13.99 -4.59 9.22
N LEU A 234 14.23 -5.02 7.99
CA LEU A 234 13.66 -4.40 6.79
C LEU A 234 12.34 -5.10 6.48
N GLU A 235 11.26 -4.33 6.45
CA GLU A 235 9.99 -4.79 5.89
C GLU A 235 9.82 -4.23 4.49
N VAL A 236 9.63 -5.12 3.51
CA VAL A 236 9.34 -4.80 2.11
C VAL A 236 7.92 -5.28 1.81
N LYS A 237 7.06 -4.35 1.45
CA LYS A 237 5.67 -4.58 1.10
C LYS A 237 5.45 -4.24 -0.36
N GLN A 238 5.17 -5.23 -1.17
CA GLN A 238 4.82 -5.07 -2.57
C GLN A 238 3.33 -5.28 -2.75
N THR A 239 2.64 -4.33 -3.37
CA THR A 239 1.17 -4.34 -3.47
C THR A 239 0.69 -4.22 -4.92
N VAL A 240 -0.42 -4.89 -5.26
CA VAL A 240 -1.15 -4.66 -6.50
C VAL A 240 -2.62 -4.41 -6.19
N SER A 241 -3.16 -3.29 -6.61
CA SER A 241 -4.60 -3.03 -6.58
C SER A 241 -5.16 -3.14 -7.99
N VAL A 242 -6.32 -3.79 -8.15
CA VAL A 242 -7.02 -3.90 -9.44
C VAL A 242 -8.51 -3.75 -9.22
N VAL A 243 -9.20 -2.92 -10.01
CA VAL A 243 -10.66 -2.81 -10.02
C VAL A 243 -11.20 -3.21 -11.38
N GLN A 244 -11.93 -4.31 -11.42
CA GLN A 244 -12.45 -4.92 -12.65
C GLN A 244 -13.97 -4.78 -12.75
N ASP A 245 -14.46 -4.59 -13.97
CA ASP A 245 -15.89 -4.49 -14.27
C ASP A 245 -16.46 -5.87 -14.64
N LEU A 246 -17.34 -6.41 -13.78
CA LEU A 246 -17.97 -7.72 -13.98
C LEU A 246 -18.90 -7.77 -15.20
N ARG A 247 -19.34 -6.62 -15.73
CA ARG A 247 -20.15 -6.57 -16.96
C ARG A 247 -19.38 -7.12 -18.15
N LEU A 248 -18.07 -6.90 -18.20
CA LEU A 248 -17.17 -7.45 -19.23
C LEU A 248 -17.06 -8.99 -19.14
N PHE A 249 -17.38 -9.54 -17.96
CA PHE A 249 -17.34 -10.96 -17.67
C PHE A 249 -18.74 -11.62 -17.77
N GLY A 250 -19.76 -10.92 -18.29
CA GLY A 250 -21.08 -11.52 -18.56
C GLY A 250 -21.97 -11.74 -17.33
N GLY A 251 -21.74 -11.04 -16.22
CA GLY A 251 -22.66 -11.05 -15.07
C GLY A 251 -21.97 -10.85 -13.71
N PRO A 252 -22.76 -10.77 -12.61
CA PRO A 252 -22.25 -10.48 -11.26
C PRO A 252 -21.45 -11.64 -10.63
N ASN A 253 -21.53 -12.82 -11.21
CA ASN A 253 -20.79 -14.00 -10.73
C ASN A 253 -19.34 -13.94 -11.20
N TRP A 254 -18.42 -14.18 -10.27
CA TRP A 254 -17.00 -14.15 -10.54
C TRP A 254 -16.28 -15.29 -9.83
N SER A 255 -15.08 -15.60 -10.32
CA SER A 255 -14.15 -16.53 -9.69
C SER A 255 -12.74 -16.00 -9.93
N ILE A 256 -11.77 -16.46 -9.13
CA ILE A 256 -10.36 -16.09 -9.32
C ILE A 256 -9.94 -16.31 -10.79
N ARG A 257 -10.29 -17.47 -11.35
CA ARG A 257 -10.01 -17.79 -12.76
C ARG A 257 -10.69 -16.84 -13.75
N LYS A 258 -11.91 -16.39 -13.46
CA LYS A 258 -12.62 -15.44 -14.33
C LYS A 258 -11.99 -14.05 -14.29
N LEU A 259 -11.56 -13.61 -13.11
CA LEU A 259 -10.94 -12.31 -12.89
C LEU A 259 -9.51 -12.23 -13.46
N PHE A 260 -8.72 -13.29 -13.31
CA PHE A 260 -7.28 -13.28 -13.64
C PHE A 260 -6.90 -14.16 -14.84
N GLY A 261 -7.89 -14.72 -15.55
CA GLY A 261 -7.68 -15.63 -16.69
C GLY A 261 -7.21 -17.04 -16.32
N GLN A 262 -6.66 -17.23 -15.12
CA GLN A 262 -6.20 -18.50 -14.60
C GLN A 262 -6.47 -18.66 -13.10
N GLY A 263 -6.59 -19.90 -12.64
CA GLY A 263 -6.59 -20.20 -11.21
C GLY A 263 -5.16 -20.41 -10.69
N MET A 264 -5.03 -20.67 -9.40
CA MET A 264 -3.72 -20.90 -8.78
C MET A 264 -3.41 -22.39 -8.73
N GLU A 265 -2.22 -22.80 -9.15
CA GLU A 265 -1.79 -24.21 -9.05
C GLU A 265 -1.37 -24.61 -7.62
N GLY A 266 -0.97 -23.65 -6.80
CA GLY A 266 -0.50 -23.87 -5.44
C GLY A 266 0.02 -22.58 -4.79
N SER A 267 0.42 -22.71 -3.53
CA SER A 267 1.05 -21.62 -2.77
C SER A 267 2.52 -21.42 -3.15
N CYS A 268 3.10 -20.26 -2.82
CA CYS A 268 4.55 -20.08 -2.93
C CYS A 268 5.29 -20.94 -1.89
N ALA A 269 6.24 -21.78 -2.33
CA ALA A 269 7.00 -22.65 -1.44
C ALA A 269 7.84 -21.90 -0.39
N LEU A 270 8.29 -20.68 -0.72
CA LEU A 270 9.06 -19.81 0.18
C LEU A 270 8.16 -18.96 1.10
N ALA A 271 6.86 -18.90 0.84
CA ALA A 271 5.95 -18.15 1.70
C ALA A 271 5.78 -18.90 3.02
N THR A 272 5.69 -18.19 4.12
CA THR A 272 5.27 -18.70 5.43
C THR A 272 3.75 -18.87 5.42
N THR A 273 3.00 -17.83 5.01
CA THR A 273 1.55 -17.88 4.86
C THR A 273 1.10 -17.51 3.44
N SER A 274 -0.01 -18.12 2.99
CA SER A 274 -0.64 -17.86 1.69
C SER A 274 -2.16 -17.84 1.86
N ASN A 275 -2.74 -16.65 1.96
CA ASN A 275 -4.14 -16.48 2.33
C ASN A 275 -4.93 -15.71 1.26
N VAL A 276 -6.15 -16.17 0.99
CA VAL A 276 -7.14 -15.40 0.23
C VAL A 276 -8.27 -14.98 1.16
N TYR A 277 -8.57 -13.68 1.18
CA TYR A 277 -9.64 -13.08 1.95
C TYR A 277 -10.73 -12.60 1.01
N VAL A 278 -11.98 -13.01 1.25
CA VAL A 278 -13.13 -12.52 0.49
C VAL A 278 -14.04 -11.73 1.42
N ASP A 279 -14.33 -10.49 1.03
CA ASP A 279 -15.31 -9.64 1.71
C ASP A 279 -16.73 -10.13 1.40
N VAL A 280 -17.41 -10.59 2.45
CA VAL A 280 -18.81 -11.05 2.42
C VAL A 280 -19.68 -10.20 3.34
N THR A 281 -19.30 -8.95 3.57
CA THR A 281 -20.04 -8.00 4.41
C THR A 281 -21.45 -7.76 3.84
N ASP A 282 -22.43 -7.60 4.75
CA ASP A 282 -23.84 -7.28 4.45
C ASP A 282 -24.50 -8.24 3.45
N ASN A 283 -24.07 -9.50 3.48
CA ASN A 283 -24.47 -10.49 2.52
C ASN A 283 -25.94 -10.96 2.67
N ASN A 284 -26.56 -10.91 3.85
CA ASN A 284 -27.93 -11.38 4.10
C ASN A 284 -28.26 -12.78 3.48
N GLY A 285 -27.24 -13.63 3.27
CA GLY A 285 -27.35 -14.93 2.59
C GLY A 285 -27.46 -14.91 1.06
N ALA A 286 -27.24 -13.77 0.41
CA ALA A 286 -27.44 -13.60 -1.03
C ALA A 286 -26.24 -14.01 -1.89
N ILE A 287 -25.04 -14.04 -1.32
CA ILE A 287 -23.79 -14.46 -1.93
C ILE A 287 -23.48 -15.87 -1.45
N ASP A 288 -23.32 -16.77 -2.42
CA ASP A 288 -22.90 -18.14 -2.23
C ASP A 288 -21.43 -18.30 -2.63
N VAL A 289 -20.69 -19.02 -1.80
CA VAL A 289 -19.25 -19.19 -1.93
C VAL A 289 -18.99 -20.65 -2.26
N SER A 290 -18.27 -20.91 -3.36
CA SER A 290 -18.11 -22.26 -3.89
C SER A 290 -17.35 -23.23 -2.99
N GLN A 291 -16.63 -22.72 -1.99
CA GLN A 291 -15.79 -23.49 -1.08
C GLN A 291 -16.04 -23.05 0.36
N LYS A 292 -15.90 -23.98 1.30
CA LYS A 292 -16.00 -23.68 2.73
C LYS A 292 -14.75 -22.91 3.17
N ALA A 293 -14.94 -21.76 3.82
CA ALA A 293 -13.85 -20.98 4.41
C ALA A 293 -13.21 -21.72 5.59
N ASP A 294 -11.91 -21.54 5.79
CA ASP A 294 -11.19 -22.07 6.94
C ASP A 294 -11.54 -21.28 8.21
N GLU A 295 -11.73 -19.97 8.06
CA GLU A 295 -12.08 -19.06 9.13
C GLU A 295 -12.96 -17.91 8.61
N THR A 296 -13.85 -17.41 9.48
CA THR A 296 -14.61 -16.18 9.24
C THR A 296 -14.19 -15.13 10.26
N ILE A 297 -13.63 -14.03 9.77
CA ILE A 297 -13.08 -12.94 10.56
C ILE A 297 -14.11 -11.81 10.59
N LEU A 298 -14.54 -11.44 11.78
CA LEU A 298 -15.41 -10.29 12.01
C LEU A 298 -14.58 -9.12 12.53
N SER A 299 -14.60 -8.00 11.80
CA SER A 299 -13.93 -6.77 12.21
C SER A 299 -14.95 -5.67 12.40
N VAL A 300 -14.95 -5.05 13.58
CA VAL A 300 -15.77 -3.88 13.88
C VAL A 300 -14.82 -2.70 14.08
N ARG A 301 -14.58 -1.94 13.02
CA ARG A 301 -13.68 -0.77 13.04
C ARG A 301 -14.43 0.47 12.56
N GLY A 302 -14.30 1.56 13.31
CA GLY A 302 -14.91 2.85 12.93
C GLY A 302 -16.44 2.80 12.80
N GLY A 303 -17.11 1.90 13.54
CA GLY A 303 -18.57 1.70 13.45
C GLY A 303 -19.03 0.87 12.25
N ALA A 304 -18.14 0.54 11.30
CA ALA A 304 -18.41 -0.40 10.22
C ALA A 304 -18.12 -1.83 10.69
N ARG A 305 -19.06 -2.74 10.42
CA ARG A 305 -18.89 -4.18 10.60
C ARG A 305 -18.48 -4.76 9.26
N THR A 306 -17.32 -5.41 9.21
CA THR A 306 -16.87 -6.17 8.04
C THR A 306 -16.74 -7.65 8.38
N GLU A 307 -17.18 -8.49 7.45
CA GLU A 307 -17.12 -9.95 7.56
C GLU A 307 -16.27 -10.50 6.42
N LEU A 308 -15.14 -11.11 6.77
CA LEU A 308 -14.17 -11.62 5.82
C LEU A 308 -14.06 -13.14 5.95
N GLN A 309 -14.14 -13.85 4.84
CA GLN A 309 -13.85 -15.29 4.79
C GLN A 309 -12.41 -15.51 4.37
N ARG A 310 -11.64 -16.23 5.19
CA ARG A 310 -10.24 -16.59 4.94
C ARG A 310 -10.16 -18.00 4.38
N PHE A 311 -9.37 -18.14 3.32
CA PHE A 311 -9.01 -19.39 2.67
C PHE A 311 -7.50 -19.55 2.69
N ASP A 312 -7.02 -20.60 3.36
CA ASP A 312 -5.60 -20.94 3.42
C ASP A 312 -5.23 -21.83 2.23
N VAL A 313 -4.44 -21.28 1.31
CA VAL A 313 -4.07 -21.94 0.06
C VAL A 313 -3.16 -23.15 0.32
N LYS A 314 -2.30 -23.07 1.35
CA LYS A 314 -1.41 -24.18 1.74
C LYS A 314 -2.21 -25.34 2.32
N GLN A 315 -3.20 -25.03 3.16
CA GLN A 315 -4.10 -26.04 3.71
C GLN A 315 -4.93 -26.71 2.60
N PHE A 316 -5.45 -25.93 1.66
CA PHE A 316 -6.13 -26.46 0.49
C PHE A 316 -5.24 -27.42 -0.30
N GLU A 317 -3.99 -27.02 -0.57
CA GLU A 317 -3.00 -27.84 -1.28
C GLU A 317 -2.73 -29.15 -0.53
N ALA A 318 -2.50 -29.10 0.78
CA ALA A 318 -2.25 -30.31 1.59
C ALA A 318 -3.43 -31.30 1.61
N VAL A 319 -4.68 -30.81 1.60
CA VAL A 319 -5.89 -31.64 1.70
C VAL A 319 -6.33 -32.19 0.34
N MET A 320 -6.35 -31.34 -0.69
CA MET A 320 -6.89 -31.66 -2.01
C MET A 320 -5.84 -32.27 -2.94
N ALA A 321 -4.55 -31.93 -2.79
CA ALA A 321 -3.54 -32.32 -3.76
C ALA A 321 -2.99 -33.74 -3.58
N LYS A 322 -3.72 -34.69 -2.95
CA LYS A 322 -3.37 -36.13 -2.70
C LYS A 322 -2.77 -36.86 -3.93
N GLY A 323 -1.56 -36.49 -4.36
CA GLY A 323 -0.93 -36.87 -5.62
C GLY A 323 -1.45 -36.19 -6.91
N ARG A 324 -2.29 -35.15 -6.87
CA ARG A 324 -2.78 -34.44 -8.08
C ARG A 324 -2.73 -32.93 -7.92
N ARG A 325 -2.31 -32.19 -8.96
CA ARG A 325 -2.40 -30.72 -8.98
C ARG A 325 -3.86 -30.27 -8.93
N ALA A 326 -4.30 -29.75 -7.78
CA ALA A 326 -5.63 -29.19 -7.61
C ALA A 326 -5.55 -27.67 -7.75
N MET A 327 -6.34 -27.10 -8.66
CA MET A 327 -6.36 -25.67 -8.90
C MET A 327 -7.21 -24.97 -7.84
N PHE A 328 -6.60 -24.08 -7.05
CA PHE A 328 -7.32 -23.23 -6.13
C PHE A 328 -8.06 -22.14 -6.90
N ASN A 329 -9.39 -22.10 -6.75
CA ASN A 329 -10.27 -21.17 -7.43
C ASN A 329 -11.55 -20.94 -6.62
N VAL A 330 -11.56 -19.94 -5.75
CA VAL A 330 -12.77 -19.50 -5.07
C VAL A 330 -13.69 -18.81 -6.07
N ALA A 331 -14.97 -19.16 -6.05
CA ALA A 331 -16.01 -18.56 -6.88
C ALA A 331 -17.14 -18.03 -6.01
N ILE A 332 -17.71 -16.92 -6.47
CA ILE A 332 -18.78 -16.17 -5.84
C ILE A 332 -19.97 -16.13 -6.78
N MET A 333 -21.10 -16.62 -6.29
CA MET A 333 -22.38 -16.55 -6.97
C MET A 333 -23.27 -15.56 -6.24
N ASP A 334 -23.58 -14.46 -6.91
CA ASP A 334 -24.52 -13.47 -6.41
C ASP A 334 -25.95 -13.86 -6.82
N LYS A 335 -26.76 -14.25 -5.85
CA LYS A 335 -28.17 -14.64 -6.05
C LYS A 335 -29.12 -13.44 -6.06
N ARG A 336 -28.62 -12.21 -5.88
CA ARG A 336 -29.45 -11.00 -5.96
C ARG A 336 -29.95 -10.79 -7.37
N ASP A 337 -31.09 -10.11 -7.47
CA ASP A 337 -31.62 -9.68 -8.77
C ASP A 337 -30.56 -8.80 -9.48
N PRO A 338 -30.15 -9.14 -10.72
CA PRO A 338 -29.18 -8.36 -11.48
C PRO A 338 -29.53 -6.88 -11.71
N ASN A 339 -30.81 -6.51 -11.51
CA ASN A 339 -31.31 -5.15 -11.62
C ASN A 339 -31.21 -4.36 -10.30
N VAL A 340 -30.93 -5.01 -9.18
CA VAL A 340 -30.74 -4.34 -7.89
C VAL A 340 -29.32 -3.79 -7.83
N ILE A 341 -29.21 -2.46 -7.73
CA ILE A 341 -27.94 -1.76 -7.59
C ILE A 341 -27.66 -1.59 -6.09
N ILE A 342 -26.55 -2.16 -5.64
CA ILE A 342 -26.05 -1.94 -4.27
C ILE A 342 -25.43 -0.55 -4.24
N VAL A 343 -25.90 0.29 -3.34
CA VAL A 343 -25.27 1.57 -3.04
C VAL A 343 -24.52 1.41 -1.72
N ALA A 344 -23.19 1.42 -1.76
CA ALA A 344 -22.42 1.53 -0.53
C ALA A 344 -22.59 2.96 0.02
N GLY A 345 -22.71 3.08 1.35
CA GLY A 345 -22.64 4.39 2.00
C GLY A 345 -21.27 5.03 1.71
N PRO A 346 -21.21 6.34 1.42
CA PRO A 346 -19.94 7.01 1.18
C PRO A 346 -19.06 6.94 2.43
N PRO A 347 -17.73 6.97 2.27
CA PRO A 347 -16.83 7.01 3.42
C PRO A 347 -17.01 8.32 4.21
N PRO A 348 -16.57 8.36 5.49
CA PRO A 348 -16.71 9.54 6.34
C PRO A 348 -16.20 10.84 5.70
N ILE A 349 -15.13 10.77 4.91
CA ILE A 349 -14.61 11.91 4.15
C ILE A 349 -14.26 11.48 2.73
N PHE A 350 -14.62 12.31 1.76
CA PHE A 350 -14.10 12.18 0.41
C PHE A 350 -13.93 13.54 -0.25
N ALA A 351 -13.07 13.60 -1.27
CA ALA A 351 -12.77 14.83 -1.96
C ALA A 351 -12.92 14.67 -3.48
N LYS A 352 -13.34 15.75 -4.14
CA LYS A 352 -13.36 15.89 -5.60
C LYS A 352 -12.57 17.13 -5.97
N ARG A 353 -11.73 17.00 -7.00
CA ARG A 353 -10.95 18.11 -7.53
C ARG A 353 -11.35 18.39 -8.96
N PHE A 354 -11.53 19.66 -9.29
CA PHE A 354 -11.84 20.10 -10.65
C PHE A 354 -11.32 21.51 -10.89
N ILE A 355 -11.19 21.85 -12.18
CA ILE A 355 -10.74 23.16 -12.63
C ILE A 355 -11.96 23.93 -13.12
N LEU A 356 -12.11 25.17 -12.67
CA LEU A 356 -13.12 26.12 -13.15
C LEU A 356 -12.45 27.31 -13.85
N GLY A 357 -13.24 28.07 -14.59
CA GLY A 357 -12.78 29.28 -15.29
C GLY A 357 -12.62 29.06 -16.78
N VAL A 358 -12.43 30.16 -17.51
CA VAL A 358 -12.28 30.18 -18.97
C VAL A 358 -10.93 30.80 -19.29
N GLY A 359 -10.18 30.18 -20.22
CA GLY A 359 -8.85 30.62 -20.63
C GLY A 359 -7.74 30.28 -19.63
N GLN A 360 -6.52 30.75 -19.92
CA GLN A 360 -5.32 30.53 -19.09
C GLN A 360 -5.15 31.56 -17.97
N GLU A 361 -6.03 32.58 -17.88
CA GLU A 361 -5.85 33.72 -16.97
C GLU A 361 -6.78 33.71 -15.74
N ARG A 362 -7.95 33.06 -15.84
CA ARG A 362 -8.99 33.04 -14.78
C ARG A 362 -9.27 31.64 -14.23
N GLY A 363 -8.31 30.73 -14.41
CA GLY A 363 -8.39 29.37 -13.90
C GLY A 363 -8.49 29.35 -12.37
N LYS A 364 -9.36 28.49 -11.85
CA LYS A 364 -9.50 28.20 -10.42
C LYS A 364 -9.36 26.70 -10.22
N ILE A 365 -8.52 26.32 -9.27
CA ILE A 365 -8.47 24.94 -8.78
C ILE A 365 -9.43 24.86 -7.60
N VAL A 366 -10.39 23.94 -7.68
CA VAL A 366 -11.37 23.73 -6.61
C VAL A 366 -11.23 22.31 -6.09
N THR A 367 -10.95 22.21 -4.80
CA THR A 367 -10.97 20.95 -4.05
C THR A 367 -12.21 21.00 -3.15
N HIS A 368 -13.22 20.21 -3.51
CA HIS A 368 -14.46 20.07 -2.75
C HIS A 368 -14.34 18.85 -1.85
N ILE A 369 -14.35 19.07 -0.54
CA ILE A 369 -14.27 18.01 0.48
C ILE A 369 -15.64 17.88 1.12
N THR A 370 -16.16 16.67 1.16
CA THR A 370 -17.43 16.34 1.80
C THR A 370 -17.15 15.59 3.10
N ASN A 371 -17.73 16.06 4.21
CA ASN A 371 -17.80 15.32 5.46
C ASN A 371 -19.16 14.61 5.51
N ALA A 372 -19.16 13.28 5.51
CA ALA A 372 -20.35 12.45 5.73
C ALA A 372 -20.37 11.85 7.15
N HIS A 373 -19.41 12.22 7.99
CA HIS A 373 -19.35 11.81 9.39
C HIS A 373 -20.34 12.60 10.24
N TRP A 374 -20.84 12.00 11.32
CA TRP A 374 -21.81 12.61 12.25
C TRP A 374 -21.26 13.81 13.04
N GLY A 375 -19.95 14.07 12.96
CA GLY A 375 -19.27 15.10 13.74
C GLY A 375 -18.21 15.82 12.91
N ALA A 376 -17.84 17.01 13.37
CA ALA A 376 -16.81 17.82 12.74
C ALA A 376 -15.42 17.18 12.87
N LEU A 377 -14.63 17.24 11.80
CA LEU A 377 -13.32 16.57 11.68
C LEU A 377 -12.22 17.61 11.42
N ASP A 378 -11.03 17.37 11.97
CA ASP A 378 -9.85 18.20 11.72
C ASP A 378 -9.06 17.60 10.56
N LEU A 379 -8.78 18.42 9.54
CA LEU A 379 -8.12 17.98 8.30
C LEU A 379 -6.90 18.82 8.01
N ILE A 380 -5.91 18.19 7.38
CA ILE A 380 -4.79 18.86 6.73
C ILE A 380 -4.88 18.54 5.24
N VAL A 381 -4.99 19.58 4.42
CA VAL A 381 -4.99 19.47 2.97
C VAL A 381 -3.62 19.87 2.45
N PHE A 382 -2.99 18.96 1.72
CA PHE A 382 -1.74 19.19 1.04
C PHE A 382 -1.96 19.35 -0.47
N GLU A 383 -1.30 20.36 -1.03
CA GLU A 383 -1.29 20.65 -2.45
C GLU A 383 0.15 20.80 -2.94
N ASN A 384 0.56 19.91 -3.85
CA ASN A 384 1.80 20.01 -4.63
C ASN A 384 1.46 20.55 -6.02
N ILE A 385 1.94 21.75 -6.35
CA ILE A 385 1.53 22.47 -7.55
C ILE A 385 2.78 22.82 -8.36
N PRO A 386 2.83 22.45 -9.66
CA PRO A 386 4.01 22.72 -10.49
C PRO A 386 4.38 24.22 -10.55
N TRP A 387 5.68 24.52 -10.59
CA TRP A 387 6.22 25.89 -10.62
C TRP A 387 5.71 26.75 -11.78
N PHE A 388 5.26 26.12 -12.89
CA PHE A 388 4.75 26.83 -14.06
C PHE A 388 3.27 27.20 -13.94
N VAL A 389 2.58 26.77 -12.89
CA VAL A 389 1.20 27.18 -12.57
C VAL A 389 1.28 28.23 -11.47
N PRO A 390 1.32 29.54 -11.81
CA PRO A 390 1.41 30.58 -10.81
C PRO A 390 0.14 30.60 -9.95
N ILE A 391 0.32 30.51 -8.64
CA ILE A 391 -0.78 30.55 -7.67
C ILE A 391 -0.58 31.73 -6.72
N TYR A 392 -1.70 32.42 -6.51
CA TYR A 392 -1.75 33.59 -5.67
C TYR A 392 -2.42 33.25 -4.34
N LEU A 393 -1.65 33.17 -3.27
CA LEU A 393 -2.16 32.81 -1.94
C LEU A 393 -3.32 33.71 -1.49
N HIS A 394 -3.32 34.99 -1.86
CA HIS A 394 -4.41 35.93 -1.54
C HIS A 394 -5.76 35.57 -2.17
N THR A 395 -5.78 34.67 -3.15
CA THR A 395 -7.01 34.15 -3.78
C THR A 395 -7.56 32.89 -3.10
N LEU A 396 -6.83 32.32 -2.13
CA LEU A 396 -7.27 31.16 -1.35
C LEU A 396 -8.56 31.50 -0.59
N ASN A 397 -9.61 30.73 -0.86
CA ASN A 397 -10.90 30.86 -0.21
C ASN A 397 -11.40 29.48 0.24
N ILE A 398 -11.52 29.29 1.55
CA ILE A 398 -12.04 28.08 2.18
C ILE A 398 -13.43 28.43 2.71
N ARG A 399 -14.44 27.71 2.26
CA ARG A 399 -15.84 28.03 2.58
C ARG A 399 -16.69 26.78 2.74
N HIS A 400 -17.69 26.88 3.60
CA HIS A 400 -18.80 25.95 3.72
C HIS A 400 -20.09 26.70 3.38
N GLY A 401 -20.67 26.41 2.20
CA GLY A 401 -21.75 27.23 1.65
C GLY A 401 -21.34 28.70 1.47
N SER A 402 -22.00 29.59 2.20
CA SER A 402 -21.69 31.03 2.24
C SER A 402 -20.70 31.43 3.36
N GLU A 403 -20.44 30.55 4.31
CA GLU A 403 -19.57 30.82 5.45
C GLU A 403 -18.11 30.61 5.09
N ARG A 404 -17.25 31.56 5.46
CA ARG A 404 -15.79 31.44 5.27
C ARG A 404 -15.18 30.74 6.47
N ILE A 405 -14.44 29.66 6.21
CA ILE A 405 -13.67 28.94 7.23
C ILE A 405 -12.29 29.57 7.31
N GLN A 406 -11.87 29.97 8.51
CA GLN A 406 -10.49 30.39 8.75
C GLN A 406 -9.62 29.15 8.99
N PRO A 407 -8.47 29.04 8.30
CA PRO A 407 -7.56 27.94 8.55
C PRO A 407 -6.94 28.08 9.94
N THR A 408 -6.92 26.98 10.69
CA THR A 408 -6.22 26.89 11.98
C THR A 408 -4.72 27.05 11.77
N PHE A 409 -4.23 26.50 10.65
CA PHE A 409 -2.83 26.57 10.27
C PHE A 409 -2.70 26.66 8.74
N LEU A 410 -1.69 27.40 8.27
CA LEU A 410 -1.39 27.55 6.86
C LEU A 410 0.12 27.62 6.68
N HIS A 411 0.68 26.68 5.92
CA HIS A 411 2.06 26.69 5.46
C HIS A 411 2.07 26.81 3.94
N TYR A 412 2.77 27.84 3.44
CA TYR A 412 2.88 28.09 2.01
C TYR A 412 4.34 28.24 1.62
N THR A 413 4.75 27.44 0.65
CA THR A 413 6.07 27.47 0.05
C THR A 413 5.94 28.05 -1.36
N PRO A 414 6.48 29.25 -1.62
CA PRO A 414 6.38 29.85 -2.95
C PRO A 414 7.23 29.06 -3.95
N GLY A 415 6.64 28.80 -5.12
CA GLY A 415 7.34 28.19 -6.24
C GLY A 415 8.40 29.12 -6.81
N VAL A 416 9.45 28.52 -7.36
CA VAL A 416 10.55 29.19 -8.06
C VAL A 416 10.68 28.55 -9.43
N GLN A 417 10.74 29.38 -10.47
CA GLN A 417 10.71 28.93 -11.85
C GLN A 417 11.82 27.90 -12.12
N ARG A 418 11.45 26.68 -12.56
CA ARG A 418 12.36 25.55 -12.85
C ARG A 418 13.20 25.06 -11.66
N GLU A 419 12.93 25.52 -10.45
CA GLU A 419 13.75 25.20 -9.27
C GLU A 419 12.94 24.58 -8.14
N ARG A 420 11.68 25.01 -7.94
CA ARG A 420 10.86 24.54 -6.81
C ARG A 420 9.37 24.64 -7.11
N PRO A 421 8.55 23.62 -6.81
CA PRO A 421 7.09 23.71 -6.95
C PRO A 421 6.49 24.62 -5.87
N TYR A 422 5.24 25.02 -6.08
CA TYR A 422 4.44 25.64 -5.03
C TYR A 422 3.94 24.55 -4.08
N GLY A 423 4.07 24.78 -2.78
CA GLY A 423 3.53 23.91 -1.75
C GLY A 423 2.52 24.64 -0.89
N LEU A 424 1.42 23.98 -0.57
CA LEU A 424 0.41 24.51 0.35
C LEU A 424 -0.06 23.39 1.28
N GLU A 425 0.07 23.60 2.59
CA GLU A 425 -0.51 22.75 3.63
C GLU A 425 -1.45 23.60 4.47
N VAL A 426 -2.73 23.24 4.51
CA VAL A 426 -3.78 23.99 5.21
C VAL A 426 -4.48 23.08 6.18
N ALA A 427 -4.48 23.43 7.47
CA ALA A 427 -5.27 22.76 8.47
C ALA A 427 -6.54 23.56 8.78
N PHE A 428 -7.69 22.88 8.78
CA PHE A 428 -8.97 23.48 9.16
C PHE A 428 -9.92 22.41 9.68
N ARG A 429 -10.94 22.84 10.41
CA ARG A 429 -12.00 21.97 10.89
C ARG A 429 -13.17 21.99 9.91
N ILE A 430 -13.52 20.83 9.36
CA ILE A 430 -14.69 20.67 8.51
C ILE A 430 -15.92 20.36 9.39
N PRO A 431 -17.04 21.09 9.25
CA PRO A 431 -18.27 20.78 9.98
C PRO A 431 -18.88 19.45 9.51
N ALA A 432 -19.83 18.93 10.30
CA ALA A 432 -20.61 17.73 9.94
C ALA A 432 -21.59 18.02 8.80
#